data_AF-U2ZIL5-F1
#
_entry.id   AF-U2ZIL5-F1
#
_cell.length_a   1.000
_cell.length_b   1.000
_cell.length_c   1.000
_cell.angle_alpha   90.00
_cell.angle_beta   90.00
_cell.angle_gamma   90.00
#
_symmetry.space_group_name_H-M   'P 1'
#
loop_
_entity.id
_entity.type
_entity.pdbx_description
1 polymer ?
#
loop_
_entity_poly.entity_id
_entity_poly.type
_entity_poly.pdbx_seq_one_letter_code
_entity_poly.pdbx_strand_id
1 'polypeptide(L)'
;MKEIVVVLAISTKKERGWIRVSTVTDCWSDLGMHFDKSKFGAVFSAPGLYEVEVVNNALFGQNAQYEVTQCRKIGSFAELVEMAKIK
;
A
#
# COMPACT_ATOMS: atom_id res chain seq x y z
N MET A 1 -5.82 -11.61 0.50
CA MET A 1 -6.84 -10.73 1.12
C MET A 1 -6.92 -9.46 0.30
N LYS A 2 -8.11 -9.03 -0.11
CA LYS A 2 -8.32 -7.83 -0.91
C LYS A 2 -8.79 -6.69 -0.01
N GLU A 3 -8.12 -5.54 -0.06
CA GLU A 3 -8.40 -4.42 0.85
C GLU A 3 -8.08 -3.07 0.23
N ILE A 4 -8.80 -2.03 0.68
CA ILE A 4 -8.46 -0.64 0.39
C ILE A 4 -7.59 -0.13 1.52
N VAL A 5 -6.38 0.30 1.18
CA VAL A 5 -5.38 0.80 2.14
C VAL A 5 -4.98 2.23 1.83
N VAL A 6 -4.61 2.92 2.89
CA VAL A 6 -4.03 4.25 2.88
C VAL A 6 -2.51 4.08 2.79
N VAL A 7 -1.91 4.36 1.65
CA VAL A 7 -0.45 4.33 1.47
C VAL A 7 0.12 5.68 1.92
N LEU A 8 0.93 5.66 2.98
CA LEU A 8 1.49 6.85 3.62
C LEU A 8 2.91 7.15 3.14
N ALA A 9 3.71 6.12 2.88
CA ALA A 9 5.08 6.26 2.40
C ALA A 9 5.46 5.11 1.48
N ILE A 10 6.32 5.40 0.50
CA ILE A 10 6.80 4.44 -0.50
C ILE A 10 8.33 4.49 -0.51
N SER A 11 8.97 3.32 -0.52
CA SER A 11 10.42 3.18 -0.64
C SER A 11 10.77 2.17 -1.72
N THR A 12 11.64 2.57 -2.63
CA THR A 12 12.17 1.73 -3.72
C THR A 12 13.68 1.49 -3.60
N LYS A 13 14.26 1.87 -2.45
CA LYS A 13 15.72 1.87 -2.22
C LYS A 13 16.34 0.47 -2.14
N LYS A 14 15.57 -0.53 -1.68
CA LYS A 14 16.04 -1.92 -1.53
C LYS A 14 15.68 -2.74 -2.77
N GLU A 15 16.11 -4.00 -2.81
CA GLU A 15 15.77 -4.94 -3.89
C GLU A 15 14.26 -5.02 -4.12
N ARG A 16 13.49 -5.20 -3.04
CA ARG A 16 12.04 -5.12 -3.05
C ARG A 16 11.55 -3.71 -2.72
N GLY A 17 10.43 -3.34 -3.32
CA GLY A 17 9.71 -2.14 -2.93
C GLY A 17 9.07 -2.34 -1.57
N TRP A 18 8.85 -1.25 -0.84
CA TRP A 18 8.18 -1.26 0.45
C TRP A 18 7.22 -0.08 0.57
N ILE A 19 6.05 -0.33 1.16
CA ILE A 19 5.05 0.70 1.46
C ILE A 19 4.68 0.66 2.95
N ARG A 20 4.51 1.84 3.53
CA ARG A 20 3.86 2.04 4.83
C ARG A 20 2.38 2.28 4.60
N VAL A 21 1.52 1.52 5.26
CA VAL A 21 0.08 1.61 5.06
C VAL A 21 -0.69 1.68 6.37
N SER A 22 -1.86 2.30 6.33
CA SER A 22 -2.93 2.12 7.32
C SER A 22 -4.15 1.54 6.62
N THR A 23 -5.00 0.83 7.35
CA THR A 23 -6.35 0.48 6.85
C THR A 23 -7.23 1.73 6.86
N VAL A 24 -8.31 1.71 6.07
CA VAL A 24 -9.33 2.79 6.07
C VAL A 24 -10.31 2.67 7.24
N THR A 25 -10.34 1.52 7.90
CA THR A 25 -11.10 1.22 9.12
C THR A 25 -10.18 1.25 10.34
N ASP A 26 -10.72 0.96 11.53
CA ASP A 26 -9.99 0.96 12.80
C ASP A 26 -8.70 0.13 12.73
N CYS A 27 -7.58 0.80 12.96
CA CYS A 27 -6.24 0.23 12.97
C CYS A 27 -5.45 0.87 14.11
N TRP A 28 -4.78 0.03 14.91
CA TRP A 28 -3.98 0.50 16.05
C TRP A 28 -2.55 0.90 15.66
N SER A 29 -2.10 0.57 14.44
CA SER A 29 -0.74 0.85 13.98
C SER A 29 -0.58 0.73 12.47
N ASP A 30 0.29 1.56 11.89
CA ASP A 30 0.70 1.38 10.49
C ASP A 30 1.37 0.02 10.25
N LEU A 31 1.06 -0.59 9.11
CA LEU A 31 1.64 -1.83 8.62
C LEU A 31 2.65 -1.59 7.51
N GLY A 32 3.57 -2.53 7.33
CA GLY A 32 4.53 -2.54 6.23
C GLY A 32 4.21 -3.65 5.23
N MET A 33 4.25 -3.35 3.94
CA MET A 33 4.06 -4.34 2.87
C MET A 33 5.20 -4.25 1.86
N HIS A 34 5.70 -5.40 1.41
CA HIS A 34 6.65 -5.45 0.30
C HIS A 34 5.94 -5.60 -1.04
N PHE A 35 6.57 -5.13 -2.11
CA PHE A 35 6.06 -5.28 -3.47
C PHE A 35 7.19 -5.51 -4.49
N ASP A 36 6.85 -6.12 -5.62
CA ASP A 36 7.74 -6.25 -6.78
C ASP A 36 7.80 -4.92 -7.54
N LYS A 37 8.98 -4.30 -7.57
CA LYS A 37 9.19 -2.99 -8.21
C LYS A 37 8.96 -3.02 -9.71
N SER A 38 9.28 -4.14 -10.36
CA SER A 38 9.11 -4.28 -11.81
C SER A 38 7.63 -4.28 -12.20
N LYS A 39 6.77 -4.84 -11.33
CA LYS A 39 5.32 -4.92 -11.56
C LYS A 39 4.58 -3.68 -11.10
N PHE A 40 4.91 -3.17 -9.91
CA PHE A 40 4.07 -2.18 -9.23
C PHE A 40 4.77 -0.84 -8.96
N GLY A 41 6.03 -0.67 -9.36
CA GLY A 41 6.77 0.57 -9.13
C GLY A 41 6.13 1.81 -9.75
N ALA A 42 5.50 1.67 -10.93
CA ALA A 42 4.76 2.75 -11.55
C ALA A 42 3.43 3.07 -10.84
N VAL A 43 2.80 2.05 -10.24
CA VAL A 43 1.51 2.20 -9.53
C VAL A 43 1.73 2.86 -8.16
N PHE A 44 2.71 2.37 -7.40
CA PHE A 44 3.15 2.98 -6.15
C PHE A 44 4.10 4.17 -6.41
N SER A 45 3.55 5.23 -7.00
CA SER A 45 4.28 6.46 -7.35
C SER A 45 4.01 7.63 -6.39
N ALA A 46 2.94 7.60 -5.60
CA ALA A 46 2.60 8.66 -4.65
C ALA A 46 1.76 8.14 -3.45
N PRO A 47 1.80 8.80 -2.28
CA PRO A 47 0.89 8.51 -1.18
C PRO A 47 -0.59 8.71 -1.59
N GLY A 48 -1.49 7.86 -1.10
CA GLY A 48 -2.89 7.87 -1.52
C GLY A 48 -3.69 6.65 -1.10
N LEU A 49 -4.84 6.47 -1.75
CA LEU A 49 -5.69 5.30 -1.61
C LEU A 49 -5.40 4.27 -2.70
N TYR A 50 -5.25 3.02 -2.27
CA TYR A 50 -4.90 1.90 -3.14
C TYR A 50 -5.78 0.70 -2.79
N GLU A 51 -6.25 0.02 -3.81
CA GLU A 51 -6.80 -1.34 -3.67
C GLU A 51 -5.64 -2.32 -3.84
N VAL A 52 -5.43 -3.19 -2.84
CA VAL A 52 -4.34 -4.16 -2.84
C VAL A 52 -4.86 -5.55 -2.55
N GLU A 53 -4.24 -6.55 -3.17
CA GLU A 53 -4.30 -7.92 -2.69
C GLU A 53 -2.99 -8.28 -2.03
N VAL A 54 -3.06 -8.88 -0.85
CA VAL A 54 -1.87 -9.26 -0.07
C VAL A 54 -1.88 -10.72 0.38
N VAL A 55 -0.68 -11.24 0.52
CA VAL A 55 -0.37 -12.50 1.22
C VAL A 55 0.54 -12.22 2.41
N ASN A 56 0.39 -12.98 3.49
CA ASN A 56 1.32 -12.94 4.63
C ASN A 56 2.26 -14.14 4.54
N ASN A 57 3.54 -13.88 4.27
CA ASN A 57 4.56 -14.91 4.12
C ASN A 57 5.27 -15.28 5.43
N ALA A 58 4.79 -14.77 6.57
CA ALA A 58 5.36 -15.09 7.88
C ALA A 58 5.17 -16.57 8.23
N LEU A 59 6.24 -17.21 8.70
CA LEU A 59 6.18 -18.55 9.29
C LEU A 59 5.65 -18.48 10.73
N PHE A 60 5.27 -19.64 11.28
CA PHE A 60 4.82 -19.73 12.67
C PHE A 60 5.85 -19.10 13.64
N GLY A 61 5.39 -18.19 14.50
CA GLY A 61 6.24 -17.46 15.45
C GLY A 61 6.96 -16.22 14.89
N GLN A 62 6.79 -15.89 13.62
CA GLN A 62 7.36 -14.68 13.02
C GLN A 62 6.37 -13.51 13.00
N ASN A 63 6.90 -12.29 12.97
CA ASN A 63 6.12 -11.10 12.67
C ASN A 63 5.55 -11.18 11.25
N ALA A 64 4.38 -10.56 11.03
CA ALA A 64 3.74 -10.53 9.73
C ALA A 64 4.66 -10.00 8.63
N GLN A 65 4.67 -10.66 7.47
CA GLN A 65 5.46 -10.31 6.30
C GLN A 65 4.53 -10.18 5.11
N TYR A 66 3.83 -9.05 5.03
CA TYR A 66 2.87 -8.81 3.96
C TYR A 66 3.56 -8.53 2.63
N GLU A 67 3.02 -9.12 1.57
CA GLU A 67 3.45 -8.96 0.20
C GLU A 67 2.26 -8.68 -0.71
N VAL A 68 2.39 -7.61 -1.51
CA VAL A 68 1.38 -7.20 -2.49
C VAL A 68 1.46 -8.11 -3.71
N THR A 69 0.36 -8.80 -4.01
CA THR A 69 0.23 -9.70 -5.17
C THR A 69 -0.53 -9.07 -6.33
N GLN A 70 -1.43 -8.12 -6.04
CA GLN A 70 -2.11 -7.28 -7.03
C GLN A 70 -2.30 -5.87 -6.45
N CYS A 71 -2.31 -4.84 -7.30
CA CYS A 71 -2.69 -3.51 -6.85
C CYS A 71 -3.32 -2.65 -7.94
N ARG A 72 -4.15 -1.70 -7.50
CA ARG A 72 -4.72 -0.62 -8.33
C ARG A 72 -4.70 0.68 -7.52
N LYS A 73 -4.13 1.74 -8.11
CA LYS A 73 -4.24 3.10 -7.54
C LYS A 73 -5.68 3.59 -7.68
N ILE A 74 -6.30 3.99 -6.57
CA ILE A 74 -7.61 4.65 -6.58
C ILE A 74 -7.41 6.14 -6.81
N GLY A 75 -6.47 6.74 -6.08
CA GLY A 75 -6.08 8.13 -6.23
C GLY A 75 -4.98 8.50 -5.23
N SER A 76 -4.07 9.37 -5.63
CA SER A 76 -3.13 10.03 -4.72
C SER A 76 -3.87 11.03 -3.85
N PHE A 77 -3.33 11.37 -2.68
CA PHE A 77 -3.97 12.38 -1.84
C PHE A 77 -4.15 13.72 -2.55
N ALA A 78 -3.22 14.11 -3.43
CA ALA A 78 -3.34 15.32 -4.23
C ALA A 78 -4.57 15.25 -5.17
N GLU A 79 -4.71 14.16 -5.94
CA GLU A 79 -5.87 13.95 -6.82
C GLU A 79 -7.18 13.93 -6.02
N LEU A 80 -7.20 13.24 -4.88
CA LEU A 80 -8.39 13.13 -4.02
C LEU A 80 -8.81 14.47 -3.39
N VAL A 81 -7.83 15.29 -2.99
CA VAL A 81 -8.11 16.64 -2.47
C VAL A 81 -8.68 17.53 -3.57
N GLU A 82 -8.17 17.47 -4.80
CA GLU A 82 -8.74 18.23 -5.91
C GLU A 82 -10.16 17.78 -6.24
N MET A 83 -10.43 16.46 -6.26
CA MET A 83 -11.79 15.94 -6.46
C MET A 83 -12.77 16.43 -5.39
N ALA A 84 -12.33 16.53 -4.13
CA ALA A 84 -13.17 17.00 -3.03
C ALA A 84 -13.55 18.50 -3.12
N LYS A 85 -12.79 19.29 -3.89
CA LYS A 85 -13.06 20.72 -4.11
C LYS A 85 -14.10 20.99 -5.20
N ILE A 86 -14.36 20.03 -6.10
CA ILE A 86 -15.35 20.15 -7.19
C ILE A 86 -16.77 19.90 -6.66
N LYS A 87 -17.12 20.55 -5.55
CA LYS A 87 -18.47 20.51 -4.97
C LYS A 87 -19.36 21.58 -5.57
#